data_AF-A0A510IT70-F1
#
_entry.id   AF-A0A510IT70-F1
#
_cell.length_a   1.000
_cell.length_b   1.000
_cell.length_c   1.000
_cell.angle_alpha   90.00
_cell.angle_beta   90.00
_cell.angle_gamma   90.00
#
_symmetry.space_group_name_H-M   'P 1'
#
loop_
_entity.id
_entity.type
_entity.pdbx_description
1 polymer ?
#
loop_
_entity_poly.entity_id
_entity_poly.type
_entity_poly.pdbx_seq_one_letter_code
_entity_poly.pdbx_strand_id
1 'polypeptide(L)' 'METLNLKLPYSDITLILDSIRHYLNHIETLDKNSIDEDSLADLLNDAENLKGVEANLAEVFSKKFEPY' A
#
# COMPACT_ATOMS: atom_id res chain seq x y z
N MET A 1 2.25 -2.96 -18.51
CA MET A 1 2.71 -3.20 -17.14
C MET A 1 3.08 -4.67 -17.03
N GLU A 2 4.34 -4.96 -16.73
CA GLU A 2 4.78 -6.33 -16.45
C GLU A 2 4.38 -6.71 -15.03
N THR A 3 3.77 -7.87 -14.85
CA THR A 3 3.36 -8.37 -13.54
C THR A 3 4.61 -8.80 -12.77
N LEU A 4 4.93 -8.11 -11.66
CA LEU A 4 6.01 -8.52 -10.76
C LEU A 4 5.68 -9.89 -10.16
N ASN A 5 6.44 -10.92 -10.53
CA ASN A 5 6.24 -12.28 -10.05
C ASN A 5 7.10 -12.52 -8.80
N LEU A 6 6.65 -12.00 -7.66
CA LEU A 6 7.34 -12.09 -6.37
C LEU A 6 7.04 -13.43 -5.68
N LYS A 7 8.06 -14.25 -5.44
CA LYS A 7 8.01 -15.39 -4.50
C LYS A 7 8.63 -14.96 -3.18
N LEU A 8 7.82 -14.38 -2.29
CA LEU A 8 8.26 -13.96 -0.97
C LEU A 8 7.80 -14.97 0.11
N PRO A 9 8.62 -15.22 1.15
CA PRO A 9 8.18 -15.89 2.38
C PRO A 9 6.92 -15.23 2.97
N TYR A 10 6.10 -16.01 3.68
CA TYR A 10 4.87 -15.52 4.32
C TYR A 10 5.10 -14.29 5.20
N SER A 11 6.16 -14.31 6.03
CA SER A 11 6.56 -13.20 6.90
C SER A 11 6.86 -11.91 6.15
N ASP A 12 7.32 -12.02 4.92
CA ASP A 12 7.80 -10.89 4.13
C ASP A 12 6.61 -10.23 3.42
N ILE A 13 5.58 -11.00 3.04
CA ILE A 13 4.35 -10.45 2.48
C ILE A 13 3.54 -9.72 3.55
N THR A 14 3.42 -10.27 4.76
CA THR A 14 2.71 -9.59 5.85
C THR A 14 3.43 -8.30 6.24
N LEU A 15 4.76 -8.31 6.29
CA LEU A 15 5.56 -7.10 6.53
C LEU A 15 5.36 -6.02 5.45
N ILE A 16 5.26 -6.43 4.18
CA ILE A 16 4.97 -5.50 3.07
C ILE A 16 3.56 -4.92 3.22
N LEU A 17 2.54 -5.75 3.49
CA LEU A 17 1.16 -5.29 3.69
C LEU A 17 1.09 -4.31 4.86
N ASP A 18 1.73 -4.62 5.99
CA ASP A 18 1.79 -3.74 7.16
C ASP A 18 2.50 -2.42 6.85
N SER A 19 3.58 -2.46 6.08
CA SER A 19 4.33 -1.26 5.68
C SER A 19 3.48 -0.35 4.78
N ILE A 20 2.75 -0.93 3.82
CA ILE A 20 1.83 -0.18 2.94
C ILE A 20 0.71 0.44 3.77
N ARG A 21 0.05 -0.35 4.63
CA ARG A 21 -1.03 0.12 5.50
C ARG A 21 -0.56 1.23 6.45
N HIS A 22 0.66 1.11 6.98
CA HIS A 22 1.27 2.14 7.81
C HIS A 22 1.47 3.45 7.04
N TYR A 23 1.99 3.39 5.82
CA TYR A 23 2.20 4.56 4.99
C TYR A 23 0.88 5.23 4.57
N LEU A 24 -0.14 4.45 4.22
CA LEU A 24 -1.48 4.97 3.93
C LEU A 24 -2.08 5.70 5.13
N ASN A 25 -2.00 5.09 6.32
CA ASN A 25 -2.45 5.72 7.56
C ASN A 25 -1.66 6.99 7.88
N HIS A 26 -0.34 7.00 7.64
CA HIS A 26 0.46 8.21 7.78
C HIS A 26 -0.09 9.35 6.93
N ILE A 27 -0.34 9.11 5.64
CA ILE A 27 -0.90 10.12 4.72
C ILE A 27 -2.30 10.59 5.17
N GLU A 28 -3.16 9.68 5.64
CA GLU A 28 -4.49 10.03 6.13
C GLU A 28 -4.46 10.95 7.37
N THR A 29 -3.41 10.81 8.19
CA THR A 29 -3.22 11.59 9.42
C THR A 29 -2.41 12.88 9.24
N LEU A 30 -1.90 13.17 8.04
CA LEU A 30 -1.16 14.41 7.78
C LEU A 30 -2.07 15.65 7.90
N ASP A 31 -1.52 16.72 8.47
CA ASP A 31 -2.14 18.05 8.36
C ASP A 31 -1.96 18.59 6.94
N LYS A 32 -2.98 18.39 6.12
CA LYS A 32 -3.01 18.77 4.71
C LYS A 32 -2.81 20.27 4.48
N ASN A 33 -3.10 21.11 5.48
CA ASN A 33 -2.93 22.56 5.36
C ASN A 33 -1.47 23.02 5.53
N SER A 34 -0.61 22.13 6.02
CA SER A 34 0.82 22.39 6.22
C SER A 34 1.69 21.98 5.02
N ILE A 35 1.09 21.39 3.99
CA ILE A 35 1.76 20.84 2.81
C ILE A 35 1.37 21.70 1.60
N ASP A 36 2.31 21.98 0.70
CA ASP A 36 2.00 22.64 -0.56
C ASP A 36 1.10 21.79 -1.46
N GLU A 37 0.31 22.45 -2.30
CA GLU A 37 -0.73 21.80 -3.11
C GLU A 37 -0.18 20.69 -4.02
N ASP A 38 0.96 20.95 -4.67
CA ASP A 38 1.59 19.99 -5.59
C ASP A 38 2.05 18.74 -4.83
N SER A 39 2.77 18.91 -3.72
CA SER A 39 3.22 17.77 -2.90
C SER A 39 2.04 16.99 -2.29
N LEU A 40 0.96 17.68 -1.91
CA LEU A 40 -0.24 17.02 -1.42
C LEU A 40 -0.92 16.20 -2.53
N ALA A 41 -0.99 16.73 -3.75
CA ALA A 41 -1.55 16.02 -4.90
C ALA A 41 -0.76 14.75 -5.22
N ASP A 42 0.57 14.83 -5.21
CA ASP A 42 1.45 13.68 -5.41
C ASP A 42 1.24 12.62 -4.32
N LEU A 43 1.22 13.02 -3.05
CA LEU A 43 0.98 12.10 -1.92
C LEU A 43 -0.38 11.39 -2.03
N LEU A 44 -1.44 12.11 -2.41
CA LEU A 44 -2.77 11.52 -2.57
C LEU A 44 -2.84 10.57 -3.77
N ASN A 45 -2.15 10.87 -4.86
CA ASN A 45 -2.05 9.98 -6.02
C ASN A 45 -1.29 8.69 -5.65
N ASP A 46 -0.15 8.81 -4.98
CA ASP A 46 0.63 7.69 -4.48
C ASP A 46 -0.19 6.82 -3.51
N ALA A 47 -0.95 7.44 -2.61
CA ALA A 47 -1.83 6.73 -1.69
C ALA A 47 -2.89 5.91 -2.45
N GLU A 48 -3.50 6.47 -3.49
CA GLU A 48 -4.51 5.76 -4.28
C GLU A 48 -3.90 4.57 -5.05
N ASN A 49 -2.70 4.76 -5.63
CA ASN A 49 -1.96 3.67 -6.27
C ASN A 49 -1.61 2.56 -5.27
N LEU A 50 -1.18 2.93 -4.07
CA LEU A 50 -0.82 1.98 -3.01
C LEU A 50 -2.03 1.21 -2.46
N LYS A 51 -3.23 1.81 -2.40
CA LYS A 51 -4.46 1.06 -2.07
C LYS A 51 -4.73 -0.03 -3.10
N GLY A 52 -4.51 0.24 -4.38
CA GLY A 52 -4.64 -0.76 -5.44
C GLY A 52 -3.64 -1.91 -5.29
N VAL A 53 -2.39 -1.60 -4.94
CA VAL A 53 -1.34 -2.59 -4.68
C VAL A 53 -1.67 -3.43 -3.43
N GLU A 54 -2.09 -2.78 -2.35
CA GLU A 54 -2.51 -3.44 -1.11
C GLU A 54 -3.65 -4.43 -1.35
N ALA A 55 -4.71 -3.99 -2.05
CA ALA A 55 -5.86 -4.84 -2.34
C ALA A 55 -5.47 -6.05 -3.19
N ASN A 56 -4.62 -5.87 -4.20
CA ASN A 56 -4.15 -6.97 -5.05
C ASN A 56 -3.29 -7.96 -4.25
N LEU A 57 -2.34 -7.47 -3.47
CA LEU A 57 -1.48 -8.30 -2.63
C LEU A 57 -2.30 -9.07 -1.59
N ALA A 58 -3.24 -8.41 -0.92
CA ALA A 58 -4.14 -9.02 0.05
C ALA A 58 -5.00 -10.09 -0.61
N GLU A 59 -5.57 -9.86 -1.79
CA GLU A 59 -6.37 -10.84 -2.52
C GLU A 59 -5.53 -12.07 -2.92
N VAL A 60 -4.36 -11.85 -3.52
CA VAL A 60 -3.46 -12.93 -3.96
C VAL A 60 -2.98 -13.76 -2.77
N PHE A 61 -2.69 -13.11 -1.64
CA PHE A 61 -2.31 -13.76 -0.40
C PHE A 61 -3.46 -14.58 0.18
N SER A 62 -4.65 -13.98 0.28
CA SER A 62 -5.86 -14.62 0.82
C SER A 62 -6.22 -15.91 0.10
N LYS A 63 -6.03 -15.95 -1.23
CA LYS A 63 -6.25 -17.14 -2.06
C LYS A 63 -5.32 -18.31 -1.73
N LYS A 64 -4.16 -18.06 -1.14
CA LYS A 64 -3.14 -19.09 -0.86
C LYS A 64 -3.09 -19.52 0.60
N PHE A 65 -3.40 -18.62 1.54
CA PHE A 65 -3.06 -18.83 2.95
C PHE A 65 -4.15 -18.52 3.96
N GLU A 66 -5.30 -17.94 3.56
CA GLU A 66 -6.38 -17.31 4.38
C GLU A 66 -6.31 -15.77 4.40
N PRO A 67 -7.46 -15.08 4.60
CA PRO A 67 -7.51 -13.61 4.61
C PRO A 67 -6.58 -12.96 5.63
N TYR A 68 -5.93 -11.88 5.20
CA TYR A 68 -5.03 -11.06 6.02
C TYR A 68 -5.70 -9.83 6.63
#